data_AF-A0A1G0F591-F1
#
_entry.id   AF-A0A1G0F591-F1
#
_cell.length_a   1.000
_cell.length_b   1.000
_cell.length_c   1.000
_cell.angle_alpha   90.00
_cell.angle_beta   90.00
_cell.angle_gamma   90.00
#
_symmetry.space_group_name_H-M   'P 1'
#
loop_
_entity.id
_entity.type
_entity.pdbx_description
1 polymer ?
#
loop_
_entity_poly.entity_id
_entity_poly.type
_entity_poly.pdbx_seq_one_letter_code
_entity_poly.pdbx_strand_id
1 'polypeptide(L)'
;MARITVEDCLEHVDNRFHLVLVASKRARQLSLGKEPLVPWENDKPTVVALREIASGKLNPLAVLNDVSAKAHAEESFVSEQELQQEF
;
A
#
# COMPACT_ATOMS: atom_id res chain seq x y z
N MET A 1 12.97 -15.51 6.23
CA MET A 1 12.81 -15.10 4.82
C MET A 1 11.94 -16.14 4.14
N ALA A 2 10.63 -15.89 4.15
CA ALA A 2 9.68 -16.75 3.47
C ALA A 2 10.04 -16.90 1.98
N ARG A 3 9.95 -18.13 1.47
CA ARG A 3 10.01 -18.41 0.04
C ARG A 3 8.59 -18.18 -0.50
N ILE A 4 8.37 -17.02 -1.12
CA ILE A 4 7.14 -16.64 -1.81
C ILE A 4 7.47 -16.40 -3.29
N THR A 5 6.62 -16.85 -4.22
CA THR A 5 6.83 -16.57 -5.64
C THR A 5 5.82 -15.56 -6.17
N VAL A 6 6.06 -15.07 -7.39
CA VAL A 6 5.17 -14.09 -8.02
C VAL A 6 3.87 -14.75 -8.43
N GLU A 7 3.93 -16.02 -8.82
CA GLU A 7 2.80 -16.83 -9.23
C GLU A 7 1.76 -16.95 -8.11
N ASP A 8 2.20 -17.19 -6.87
CA ASP A 8 1.34 -17.22 -5.67
C ASP A 8 0.53 -15.91 -5.51
N CYS A 9 1.15 -14.78 -5.86
CA CYS A 9 0.51 -13.47 -5.75
C CYS A 9 -0.46 -13.18 -6.90
N LEU A 10 -0.21 -13.75 -8.09
CA LEU A 10 -1.02 -13.52 -9.28
C LEU A 10 -2.35 -14.27 -9.25
N GLU A 11 -2.53 -15.25 -8.35
CA GLU A 11 -3.84 -15.86 -8.07
C GLU A 11 -4.87 -14.86 -7.51
N HIS A 12 -4.38 -13.77 -6.90
CA HIS A 12 -5.20 -12.77 -6.21
C HIS A 12 -5.11 -11.37 -6.85
N VAL A 13 -4.22 -11.19 -7.82
CA VAL A 13 -4.02 -9.93 -8.56
C VAL A 13 -3.69 -10.21 -10.02
N ASP A 14 -4.59 -9.83 -10.93
CA ASP A 14 -4.50 -10.21 -12.35
C ASP A 14 -3.37 -9.51 -13.14
N ASN A 15 -2.69 -8.51 -12.54
CA ASN A 15 -1.70 -7.69 -13.23
C ASN A 15 -0.43 -7.50 -12.39
N ARG A 16 0.73 -7.78 -12.99
CA ARG A 16 2.05 -7.67 -12.34
C ARG A 16 2.40 -6.25 -11.91
N PHE A 17 2.02 -5.23 -12.67
CA PHE A 17 2.21 -3.83 -12.27
C PHE A 17 1.32 -3.49 -11.08
N HIS A 18 0.06 -3.93 -11.11
CA HIS A 18 -0.87 -3.74 -10.00
C HIS A 18 -0.36 -4.41 -8.71
N LEU A 19 0.19 -5.62 -8.82
CA LEU A 19 0.85 -6.33 -7.74
C LEU A 19 1.97 -5.49 -7.12
N VAL A 20 2.87 -4.93 -7.94
CA VAL A 20 3.98 -4.08 -7.45
C VAL A 20 3.45 -2.85 -6.72
N LEU A 21 2.43 -2.17 -7.26
CA LEU A 21 1.80 -1.00 -6.64
C LEU A 21 1.18 -1.36 -5.27
N VAL A 22 0.36 -2.40 -5.22
CA VAL A 22 -0.33 -2.86 -4.00
C VAL A 22 0.67 -3.29 -2.94
N ALA A 23 1.65 -4.12 -3.32
CA ALA A 23 2.67 -4.60 -2.40
C ALA A 23 3.52 -3.45 -1.84
N SER A 24 3.90 -2.48 -2.67
CA SER A 24 4.69 -1.32 -2.24
C SER A 24 3.90 -0.45 -1.26
N LYS A 25 2.63 -0.15 -1.58
CA LYS A 25 1.78 0.67 -0.70
C LYS A 25 1.49 -0.03 0.62
N ARG A 26 1.17 -1.33 0.57
CA ARG A 26 0.93 -2.14 1.78
C ARG A 26 2.18 -2.27 2.64
N ALA A 27 3.34 -2.52 2.04
CA ALA A 27 4.61 -2.56 2.76
C ALA A 27 4.90 -1.25 3.51
N ARG A 28 4.57 -0.09 2.90
CA ARG A 28 4.68 1.21 3.58
C ARG A 28 3.73 1.32 4.76
N GLN A 29 2.48 0.87 4.63
CA GLN A 29 1.53 0.84 5.75
C GLN A 29 2.05 -0.01 6.92
N LEU A 30 2.60 -1.19 6.62
CA LEU A 30 3.21 -2.07 7.63
C LEU A 30 4.42 -1.41 8.29
N SER A 31 5.28 -0.74 7.52
CA SER A 31 6.41 0.03 8.07
C SER A 31 5.98 1.21 8.95
N LEU A 32 4.79 1.77 8.71
CA LEU A 32 4.18 2.82 9.54
C LEU A 32 3.41 2.27 10.75
N GLY A 33 3.45 0.95 10.98
CA GLY A 33 2.85 0.31 12.14
C GLY A 33 1.40 -0.14 11.96
N LYS A 34 0.86 -0.20 10.73
CA LYS A 34 -0.41 -0.89 10.51
C LYS A 34 -0.27 -2.37 10.85
N GLU A 35 -1.33 -2.94 11.41
CA GLU A 35 -1.36 -4.34 11.80
C GLU A 35 -1.28 -5.27 10.57
N PRO A 36 -0.44 -6.32 10.62
CA PRO A 36 -0.37 -7.32 9.57
C PRO A 36 -1.55 -8.31 9.66
N LEU A 37 -1.93 -8.87 8.52
CA LEU A 37 -2.98 -9.90 8.38
C LEU A 37 -2.40 -11.32 8.40
N VAL A 38 -1.08 -11.43 8.39
CA VAL A 38 -0.32 -12.67 8.52
C VAL A 38 0.74 -12.51 9.63
N PRO A 39 1.12 -13.59 10.33
CA PRO A 39 2.14 -13.52 11.37
C PRO A 39 3.50 -13.03 10.86
N TRP A 40 4.20 -12.25 11.68
CA TRP A 40 5.59 -11.89 11.43
C TRP A 40 6.51 -13.10 11.61
N GLU A 41 7.33 -13.41 10.61
CA GLU A 41 8.34 -14.48 10.66
C GLU A 41 9.76 -13.91 10.48
N ASN A 42 10.03 -12.75 11.11
CA ASN A 42 11.26 -11.96 10.88
C ASN A 42 11.46 -11.54 9.42
N ASP A 43 10.37 -11.44 8.66
CA ASP A 43 10.37 -11.00 7.28
C ASP A 43 10.33 -9.47 7.20
N LYS A 44 10.86 -8.90 6.11
CA LYS A 44 10.73 -7.47 5.83
C LYS A 44 9.26 -7.13 5.51
N PRO A 45 8.81 -5.88 5.74
CA PRO A 45 7.44 -5.46 5.44
C PRO A 45 6.98 -5.75 4.00
N THR A 46 7.90 -5.70 3.03
CA THR A 46 7.62 -6.06 1.63
C THR A 46 7.27 -7.53 1.45
N VAL A 47 7.97 -8.43 2.14
CA VAL A 47 7.72 -9.87 2.09
C VAL A 47 6.42 -10.20 2.80
N VAL A 48 6.13 -9.55 3.94
CA VAL A 48 4.85 -9.69 4.64
C VAL A 48 3.69 -9.24 3.75
N ALA A 49 3.79 -8.09 3.09
CA ALA A 49 2.77 -7.62 2.15
C ALA A 49 2.52 -8.62 1.00
N LEU A 50 3.57 -9.20 0.41
CA LEU A 50 3.41 -10.23 -0.63
C LEU A 50 2.74 -11.50 -0.10
N ARG A 51 3.06 -11.92 1.13
CA ARG A 51 2.39 -13.06 1.79
C ARG A 51 0.91 -12.77 2.08
N GLU A 52 0.57 -11.55 2.48
CA GLU A 52 -0.83 -11.15 2.64
C GLU A 52 -1.58 -11.25 1.30
N ILE A 53 -0.96 -10.84 0.19
CA ILE A 53 -1.50 -10.94 -1.17
C ILE A 53 -1.70 -12.38 -1.60
N ALA A 54 -0.67 -13.20 -1.47
CA ALA A 54 -0.77 -14.62 -1.81
C ALA A 54 -1.76 -15.40 -0.91
N SER A 55 -2.01 -14.93 0.31
CA SER A 55 -2.99 -15.55 1.21
C SER A 55 -4.44 -15.09 0.96
N GLY A 56 -4.67 -14.16 0.04
CA GLY A 56 -6.00 -13.60 -0.24
C GLY A 56 -6.63 -12.82 0.92
N LYS A 57 -5.85 -12.48 1.95
CA LYS A 57 -6.36 -11.82 3.17
C LYS A 57 -6.50 -10.32 3.03
N LEU A 58 -5.82 -9.70 2.07
CA LEU A 58 -5.97 -8.28 1.77
C LEU A 58 -6.86 -8.08 0.54
N ASN A 59 -7.57 -6.95 0.50
CA ASN A 59 -8.23 -6.48 -0.71
C ASN A 59 -7.30 -5.49 -1.45
N PRO A 60 -6.78 -5.83 -2.65
CA PRO A 60 -5.84 -5.00 -3.38
C PRO A 60 -6.39 -3.60 -3.71
N LEU A 61 -7.66 -3.51 -4.12
CA LEU A 61 -8.32 -2.25 -4.46
C LEU A 61 -8.48 -1.36 -3.24
N ALA A 62 -8.84 -1.94 -2.09
CA ALA A 62 -8.95 -1.19 -0.84
C ALA A 62 -7.61 -0.58 -0.43
N VAL A 63 -6.51 -1.32 -0.59
CA VAL A 63 -5.16 -0.78 -0.32
C VAL A 63 -4.84 0.39 -1.23
N LEU A 64 -5.11 0.30 -2.53
CA LEU A 64 -4.86 1.39 -3.47
C LEU A 64 -5.74 2.62 -3.22
N ASN A 65 -6.98 2.41 -2.80
CA ASN A 65 -7.93 3.49 -2.52
C ASN A 65 -7.78 4.10 -1.12
N ASP A 66 -7.00 3.49 -0.21
CA ASP A 66 -6.72 4.05 1.13
C ASP A 66 -5.91 5.35 0.96
N VAL A 67 -6.62 6.47 0.86
CA VAL A 67 -6.03 7.81 0.75
C VAL A 67 -5.57 8.20 2.14
N SER A 68 -4.25 8.19 2.39
CA SER A 68 -3.77 8.69 3.68
C SER A 68 -4.05 10.20 3.73
N ALA A 69 -4.91 10.62 4.65
CA ALA A 69 -5.31 12.02 4.88
C ALA A 69 -4.13 13.01 5.03
N LYS A 70 -2.92 12.53 5.36
CA LYS A 70 -1.69 13.34 5.35
C LYS A 70 -1.31 13.92 3.98
N ALA A 71 -1.66 13.27 2.87
CA ALA A 71 -1.32 13.75 1.52
C ALA A 71 -2.26 14.87 1.03
N HIS A 72 -3.57 14.74 1.29
CA HIS A 72 -4.53 15.82 1.01
C HIS A 72 -4.24 17.08 1.84
N ALA A 73 -3.77 16.93 3.08
CA ALA A 73 -3.46 18.07 3.94
C ALA A 73 -2.33 18.96 3.37
N GLU A 74 -1.34 18.39 2.68
CA GLU A 74 -0.28 19.15 2.01
C GLU A 74 -0.77 19.80 0.70
N GLU A 75 -1.65 19.15 -0.06
CA GLU A 75 -2.26 19.73 -1.27
C GLU A 75 -3.24 20.87 -0.97
N SER A 76 -3.91 20.85 0.18
CA SER A 76 -4.90 21.87 0.56
C SER A 76 -4.32 23.13 1.23
N PHE A 77 -3.01 23.21 1.49
CA PHE A 77 -2.41 24.36 2.18
C PHE A 77 -2.12 25.57 1.28
N VAL A 78 -2.24 25.42 -0.05
CA VAL A 78 -2.41 26.58 -0.94
C VAL A 78 -3.91 26.84 -1.04
N SER A 79 -4.39 27.72 -0.18
CA SER A 79 -5.79 28.13 -0.21
C SER A 79 -6.06 29.00 -1.45
N GLU A 80 -7.28 28.94 -1.98
CA GLU A 80 -7.74 29.83 -3.06
C GLU A 80 -7.55 31.34 -2.75
N GLN A 81 -7.23 31.67 -1.49
CA GLN A 81 -6.97 33.03 -1.01
C GLN A 81 -5.59 33.57 -1.45
N GLU A 82 -4.57 32.72 -1.62
CA GLU A 82 -3.26 33.16 -2.13
C GLU A 82 -3.31 33.45 -3.64
N LEU A 83 -4.16 32.74 -4.40
CA LEU A 83 -4.39 32.97 -5.83
C LEU A 83 -5.09 34.30 -6.14
N GLN A 84 -5.82 34.87 -5.17
CA GLN A 84 -6.52 36.15 -5.33
C GLN A 84 -5.67 37.36 -4.92
N GLN A 85 -4.46 37.17 -4.36
CA GLN A 85 -3.58 38.27 -3.94
C GLN A 85 -2.51 38.66 -4.98
N GLU A 86 -2.40 37.96 -6.11
CA GLU A 86 -1.46 38.30 -7.20
C GLU A 86 -2.09 39.06 -8.40
N PHE A 87 -3.31 39.59 -8.26
CA PHE A 87 -3.93 40.48 -9.26
C PHE A 87 -4.41 41.81 -8.66
#